data_AF-U5Q9H8-F1
#
_entry.id   AF-U5Q9H8-F1
#
_cell.length_a   1.000
_cell.length_b   1.000
_cell.length_c   1.000
_cell.angle_alpha   90.00
_cell.angle_beta   90.00
_cell.angle_gamma   90.00
#
_symmetry.space_group_name_H-M   'P 1'
#
loop_
_entity.id
_entity.type
_entity.pdbx_description
1 polymer ?
#
loop_
_entity_poly.entity_id
_entity_poly.type
_entity_poly.pdbx_seq_one_letter_code
_entity_poly.pdbx_strand_id
1 'polypeptide(L)'
;TTEGGRLSDVLSGYIDPDDGIAPPAEVPPPVEKPADKADAKDDDEEESDSDDEEETESGPDPVVAQQRFGAVSDQLAVTLKALKKHGRHSKQGIAEMLALAELFMPIKLVPKQFEGLVERVRGALDRLRQQERAIMQLCVRDARMPRADFLRQFPGNEVDQTWSDALANGKAKYA
;
A
#
# COMPACT_ATOMS: atom_id res chain seq x y z
N THR A 1 22.87 -1.34 8.92
CA THR A 1 23.66 -2.57 8.72
C THR A 1 24.03 -2.62 7.26
N THR A 2 25.32 -2.55 6.96
CA THR A 2 25.89 -2.53 5.61
C THR A 2 26.47 -3.91 5.33
N GLU A 3 25.61 -4.93 5.32
CA GLU A 3 25.95 -6.24 4.75
C GLU A 3 25.36 -6.27 3.34
N GLY A 4 26.25 -6.34 2.36
CA GLY A 4 25.94 -6.27 0.94
C GLY A 4 25.16 -7.50 0.49
N GLY A 5 23.84 -7.33 0.32
CA GLY A 5 23.06 -8.18 -0.56
C GLY A 5 23.48 -7.96 -2.02
N ARG A 6 23.34 -8.99 -2.85
CA ARG A 6 23.62 -8.87 -4.28
C ARG A 6 22.52 -8.03 -4.92
N LEU A 7 22.83 -7.31 -6.00
CA LEU A 7 21.81 -6.57 -6.77
C LEU A 7 20.69 -7.51 -7.25
N SER A 8 21.04 -8.75 -7.59
CA SER A 8 20.11 -9.83 -7.94
C SER A 8 19.14 -10.23 -6.82
N ASP A 9 19.43 -9.90 -5.55
CA ASP A 9 18.52 -10.19 -4.42
C ASP A 9 17.42 -9.11 -4.28
N VAL A 10 17.57 -8.00 -5.02
CA VAL A 10 16.74 -6.79 -4.90
C VAL A 10 15.99 -6.50 -6.19
N LEU A 11 16.67 -6.55 -7.34
CA LEU A 11 16.07 -6.32 -8.66
C LEU A 11 16.42 -7.43 -9.65
N SER A 12 15.47 -7.72 -10.54
CA SER A 12 15.68 -8.62 -11.67
C SER A 12 15.99 -7.86 -12.97
N GLY A 13 15.62 -6.57 -13.05
CA GLY A 13 15.88 -5.76 -14.24
C GLY A 13 15.14 -4.43 -14.23
N TYR A 14 14.94 -3.86 -15.41
CA TYR A 14 14.19 -2.62 -15.60
C TYR A 14 13.07 -2.84 -16.60
N ILE A 15 11.90 -2.25 -16.33
CA ILE A 15 10.77 -2.25 -17.25
C ILE A 15 11.00 -1.11 -18.25
N ASP A 16 11.08 -1.43 -19.53
CA ASP A 16 10.97 -0.42 -20.58
C ASP A 16 9.49 -0.02 -20.71
N PRO A 17 9.12 1.27 -20.63
CA PRO A 17 7.74 1.70 -20.86
C PRO A 17 7.15 1.24 -22.20
N ASP A 18 7.97 0.88 -23.18
CA ASP A 18 7.55 0.35 -24.49
C ASP A 18 7.45 -1.20 -24.56
N ASP A 19 7.94 -1.94 -23.56
CA ASP A 19 8.04 -3.42 -23.60
C ASP A 19 6.72 -4.17 -23.40
N GLY A 20 5.58 -3.47 -23.28
CA GLY A 20 4.26 -4.11 -23.27
C GLY A 20 4.01 -5.09 -22.12
N ILE A 21 4.91 -5.17 -21.13
CA ILE A 21 4.71 -5.95 -19.91
C ILE A 21 3.48 -5.38 -19.23
N ALA A 22 2.41 -6.18 -19.22
CA ALA A 22 1.17 -5.80 -18.57
C ALA A 22 1.48 -5.30 -17.16
N PRO A 23 0.91 -4.15 -16.73
CA PRO A 23 1.10 -3.69 -15.36
C PRO A 23 0.79 -4.86 -14.42
N PRO A 24 1.58 -5.05 -13.34
CA PRO A 24 1.37 -6.15 -12.40
C PRO A 24 -0.12 -6.19 -12.06
N ALA A 25 -0.74 -7.35 -12.29
CA ALA A 25 -2.19 -7.53 -12.23
C ALA A 25 -2.77 -6.69 -11.09
N GLU A 26 -3.60 -5.72 -11.46
CA GLU A 26 -4.18 -4.73 -10.55
C GLU A 26 -4.77 -5.48 -9.36
N VAL A 27 -4.10 -5.39 -8.21
CA VAL A 27 -4.47 -6.18 -7.03
C VAL A 27 -5.92 -5.83 -6.73
N PRO A 28 -6.88 -6.76 -6.92
CA PRO A 28 -8.28 -6.39 -6.85
C PRO A 28 -8.54 -5.80 -5.45
N PRO A 29 -9.32 -4.71 -5.34
CA PRO A 29 -9.66 -4.15 -4.05
C PRO A 29 -10.25 -5.29 -3.20
N PRO A 30 -9.95 -5.38 -1.88
CA PRO A 30 -10.45 -6.46 -1.06
C PRO A 30 -11.99 -6.47 -1.12
N VAL A 31 -12.54 -7.38 -1.91
CA VAL A 31 -13.99 -7.52 -2.07
C VAL A 31 -14.48 -8.14 -0.76
N GLU A 32 -15.28 -7.40 -0.01
CA GLU A 32 -15.98 -7.93 1.15
C GLU A 32 -16.96 -9.02 0.68
N LYS A 33 -16.56 -10.29 0.74
CA LYS A 33 -17.50 -11.40 0.55
C LYS A 33 -18.18 -11.71 1.88
N PRO A 34 -19.52 -11.70 1.95
CA PRO A 34 -20.22 -12.26 3.09
C PRO A 34 -20.07 -13.79 3.06
N ALA A 35 -19.86 -14.38 4.23
CA ALA A 35 -19.73 -15.82 4.41
C ALA A 35 -21.09 -16.50 4.31
N ASP A 36 -21.22 -17.53 3.46
CA ASP A 36 -21.96 -18.76 3.79
C ASP A 36 -21.69 -19.94 2.81
N LYS A 37 -21.29 -21.04 3.45
CA LYS A 37 -21.32 -22.50 3.18
C LYS A 37 -21.50 -23.16 1.79
N ALA A 38 -20.53 -24.08 1.55
CA ALA A 38 -20.63 -25.51 1.21
C ALA A 38 -20.68 -26.00 -0.26
N ASP A 39 -19.69 -26.86 -0.54
CA ASP A 39 -19.57 -28.01 -1.46
C ASP A 39 -19.75 -27.86 -2.98
N ALA A 40 -18.66 -28.07 -3.72
CA ALA A 40 -18.58 -28.94 -4.91
C ALA A 40 -17.12 -29.23 -5.31
N LYS A 41 -16.92 -30.43 -5.84
CA LYS A 41 -15.71 -31.13 -6.27
C LYS A 41 -14.98 -30.53 -7.48
N ASP A 42 -13.67 -30.80 -7.53
CA ASP A 42 -12.86 -31.32 -8.66
C ASP A 42 -12.84 -30.52 -9.97
N ASP A 43 -11.67 -29.97 -10.35
CA ASP A 43 -10.97 -30.35 -11.59
C ASP A 43 -9.53 -29.80 -11.61
N ASP A 44 -8.65 -30.58 -12.22
CA ASP A 44 -7.27 -30.29 -12.56
C ASP A 44 -7.14 -29.03 -13.43
N GLU A 45 -6.09 -28.23 -13.20
CA GLU A 45 -5.35 -27.56 -14.29
C GLU A 45 -3.97 -27.16 -13.76
N GLU A 46 -2.98 -28.00 -14.06
CA GLU A 46 -1.57 -27.62 -14.06
C GLU A 46 -1.34 -26.54 -15.12
N GLU A 47 -1.21 -25.28 -14.69
CA GLU A 47 -0.61 -24.26 -15.54
C GLU A 47 0.88 -24.13 -15.18
N SER A 48 1.67 -24.89 -15.94
CA SER A 48 3.10 -24.70 -16.13
C SER A 48 3.36 -23.30 -16.71
N ASP A 49 3.57 -22.31 -15.84
CA ASP A 49 4.19 -21.06 -16.24
C ASP A 49 5.71 -21.27 -16.34
N SER A 50 6.09 -21.86 -17.47
CA SER A 50 7.46 -21.98 -17.94
C SER A 50 7.87 -20.67 -18.59
N ASP A 51 8.16 -19.66 -17.78
CA ASP A 51 8.90 -18.48 -18.22
C ASP A 51 10.39 -18.66 -17.85
N ASP A 52 11.01 -19.60 -18.57
CA ASP A 52 12.46 -19.82 -18.62
C ASP A 52 13.04 -18.72 -19.53
N GLU A 53 13.04 -17.48 -19.03
CA GLU A 53 13.91 -16.44 -19.57
C GLU A 53 15.30 -16.70 -18.99
N GLU A 54 16.20 -17.17 -19.86
CA GLU A 54 17.62 -17.38 -19.61
C GLU A 54 18.19 -16.26 -18.73
N GLU A 55 18.33 -16.56 -17.43
CA GLU A 55 19.12 -15.76 -16.49
C GLU A 55 20.56 -15.79 -16.98
N THR A 56 20.91 -14.86 -17.87
CA THR A 56 22.31 -14.59 -18.16
C THR A 56 22.96 -14.30 -16.82
N GLU A 57 23.98 -15.10 -16.48
CA GLU A 57 24.76 -15.11 -15.24
C GLU A 57 25.41 -13.74 -14.89
N SER A 58 25.15 -12.70 -15.68
CA SER A 58 25.43 -11.30 -15.36
C SER A 58 24.16 -10.64 -14.80
N GLY A 59 24.09 -10.53 -13.47
CA GLY A 59 23.05 -9.73 -12.81
C GLY A 59 23.01 -8.27 -13.29
N PRO A 60 21.98 -7.50 -12.91
CA PRO A 60 21.73 -6.16 -13.46
C PRO A 60 22.96 -5.25 -13.36
N ASP A 61 23.22 -4.48 -14.42
CA ASP A 61 24.42 -3.63 -14.53
C ASP A 61 24.54 -2.71 -13.30
N PRO A 62 25.63 -2.86 -12.50
CA PRO A 62 25.81 -2.10 -11.27
C PRO A 62 25.93 -0.60 -11.50
N VAL A 63 26.43 -0.15 -12.66
CA VAL A 63 26.56 1.28 -12.99
C VAL A 63 25.18 1.87 -13.25
N VAL A 64 24.35 1.19 -14.05
CA VAL A 64 22.96 1.61 -14.33
C VAL A 64 22.13 1.58 -13.05
N ALA A 65 22.31 0.54 -12.21
CA ALA A 65 21.66 0.46 -10.91
C ALA A 65 22.05 1.63 -10.02
N GLN A 66 23.34 1.92 -9.89
CA GLN A 66 23.80 3.06 -9.10
C GLN A 66 23.19 4.38 -9.58
N GLN A 67 23.10 4.59 -10.89
CA GLN A 67 22.48 5.79 -11.45
C GLN A 67 20.99 5.89 -11.13
N ARG A 68 20.22 4.81 -11.38
CA ARG A 68 18.76 4.79 -11.15
C ARG A 68 18.40 4.89 -9.66
N PHE A 69 19.05 4.10 -8.80
CA PHE A 69 18.84 4.20 -7.35
C PHE A 69 19.35 5.53 -6.78
N GLY A 70 20.40 6.10 -7.37
CA GLY A 70 20.87 7.45 -7.05
C GLY A 70 19.79 8.49 -7.34
N ALA A 71 19.20 8.47 -8.55
CA ALA A 71 18.11 9.37 -8.92
C ALA A 71 16.89 9.22 -8.00
N VAL A 72 16.51 7.99 -7.65
CA VAL A 72 15.42 7.73 -6.68
C VAL A 72 15.76 8.30 -5.30
N SER A 73 16.99 8.12 -4.82
CA SER A 73 17.45 8.65 -3.53
C SER A 73 17.42 10.18 -3.49
N ASP A 74 17.90 10.83 -4.55
CA ASP A 74 17.92 12.29 -4.67
C ASP A 74 16.48 12.85 -4.71
N GLN A 75 15.61 12.26 -5.52
CA GLN A 75 14.20 12.66 -5.59
C GLN A 75 13.46 12.38 -4.29
N LEU A 76 13.79 11.31 -3.57
CA LEU A 76 13.25 11.03 -2.23
C LEU A 76 13.63 12.15 -1.25
N ALA A 77 14.87 12.63 -1.29
CA ALA A 77 15.31 13.73 -0.43
C ALA A 77 14.56 15.04 -0.73
N VAL A 78 14.28 15.33 -2.01
CA VAL A 78 13.44 16.48 -2.42
C VAL A 78 12.01 16.30 -1.93
N THR A 79 11.43 15.14 -2.17
CA THR A 79 10.07 14.78 -1.75
C THR A 79 9.90 14.94 -0.25
N LEU A 80 10.82 14.40 0.56
CA LEU A 80 10.76 14.52 2.03
C LEU A 80 10.82 15.99 2.50
N LYS A 81 11.64 16.84 1.85
CA LYS A 81 11.68 18.28 2.15
C LYS A 81 10.36 18.97 1.80
N ALA A 82 9.78 18.67 0.65
CA ALA A 82 8.50 19.22 0.22
C ALA A 82 7.36 18.79 1.16
N LEU A 83 7.31 17.50 1.54
CA LEU A 83 6.33 16.96 2.48
C LEU A 83 6.44 17.64 3.86
N LYS A 84 7.65 17.89 4.35
CA LYS A 84 7.85 18.59 5.62
C LYS A 84 7.44 20.06 5.57
N LYS A 85 7.64 20.74 4.44
CA LYS A 85 7.38 22.17 4.30
C LYS A 85 5.93 22.50 3.95
N HIS A 86 5.31 21.70 3.08
CA HIS A 86 3.99 21.99 2.51
C HIS A 86 2.91 20.99 2.93
N GLY A 87 3.30 19.83 3.48
CA GLY A 87 2.37 18.75 3.85
C GLY A 87 2.06 17.80 2.69
N ARG A 88 1.66 16.57 3.04
CA ARG A 88 1.45 15.47 2.08
C ARG A 88 0.37 15.72 1.03
N HIS A 89 -0.71 16.39 1.42
CA HIS A 89 -1.85 16.67 0.55
C HIS A 89 -1.74 18.00 -0.21
N SER A 90 -0.61 18.70 -0.11
CA SER A 90 -0.37 19.93 -0.87
C SER A 90 -0.08 19.62 -2.34
N LYS A 91 -0.34 20.59 -3.24
CA LYS A 91 -0.02 20.46 -4.67
C LYS A 91 1.47 20.15 -4.90
N GLN A 92 2.33 20.81 -4.12
CA GLN A 92 3.78 20.60 -4.16
C GLN A 92 4.15 19.19 -3.67
N GLY A 93 3.59 18.75 -2.53
CA GLY A 93 3.85 17.41 -2.01
C GLY A 93 3.40 16.31 -2.98
N ILE A 94 2.23 16.47 -3.60
CA ILE A 94 1.71 15.53 -4.60
C ILE A 94 2.62 15.49 -5.84
N ALA A 95 3.02 16.65 -6.37
CA ALA A 95 3.90 16.71 -7.54
C ALA A 95 5.24 15.98 -7.31
N GLU A 96 5.90 16.21 -6.17
CA GLU A 96 7.18 15.55 -5.88
C GLU A 96 7.02 14.04 -5.63
N MET A 97 5.91 13.61 -5.01
CA MET A 97 5.60 12.19 -4.84
C MET A 97 5.34 11.48 -6.18
N LEU A 98 4.69 12.16 -7.14
CA LEU A 98 4.49 11.62 -8.48
C LEU A 98 5.82 11.49 -9.24
N ALA A 99 6.67 12.51 -9.18
CA ALA A 99 8.00 12.45 -9.77
C ALA A 99 8.86 11.32 -9.15
N LEU A 100 8.75 11.09 -7.83
CA LEU A 100 9.40 9.96 -7.19
C LEU A 100 8.84 8.61 -7.69
N ALA A 101 7.52 8.51 -7.89
CA ALA A 101 6.89 7.30 -8.42
C ALA A 101 7.34 7.01 -9.86
N GLU A 102 7.43 8.02 -10.72
CA GLU A 102 7.91 7.90 -12.10
C GLU A 102 9.33 7.33 -12.18
N LEU A 103 10.21 7.67 -11.24
CA LEU A 103 11.56 7.10 -11.17
C LEU A 103 11.58 5.68 -10.58
N PHE A 104 10.61 5.33 -9.73
CA PHE A 104 10.55 4.04 -9.07
C PHE A 104 9.85 2.96 -9.92
N MET A 105 8.81 3.32 -10.67
CA MET A 105 8.00 2.39 -11.48
C MET A 105 8.82 1.51 -12.45
N PRO A 106 9.86 2.02 -13.14
CA PRO A 106 10.63 1.22 -14.08
C PRO A 106 11.57 0.20 -13.43
N ILE A 107 11.62 0.08 -12.10
CA ILE A 107 12.51 -0.85 -11.39
C ILE A 107 11.75 -2.16 -11.16
N LYS A 108 12.15 -3.24 -11.84
CA LYS A 108 11.57 -4.58 -11.66
C LYS A 108 12.18 -5.22 -10.40
N LEU A 109 11.43 -5.21 -9.31
CA LEU A 109 11.83 -5.85 -8.06
C LEU A 109 11.72 -7.38 -8.15
N VAL A 110 12.59 -8.08 -7.45
CA VAL A 110 12.46 -9.54 -7.27
C VAL A 110 11.15 -9.85 -6.54
N PRO A 111 10.41 -10.92 -6.91
CA PRO A 111 9.10 -11.24 -6.32
C PRO A 111 9.06 -11.19 -4.79
N LYS A 112 10.09 -11.74 -4.13
CA LYS A 112 10.22 -11.73 -2.66
C LYS A 112 10.22 -10.32 -2.05
N GLN A 113 10.86 -9.34 -2.72
CA GLN A 113 10.87 -7.95 -2.25
C GLN A 113 9.53 -7.28 -2.51
N PHE A 114 8.93 -7.54 -3.68
CA PHE A 114 7.62 -7.04 -4.04
C PHE A 114 6.53 -7.52 -3.06
N GLU A 115 6.47 -8.82 -2.77
CA GLU A 115 5.58 -9.40 -1.77
C GLU A 115 5.75 -8.75 -0.40
N GLY A 116 7.00 -8.53 0.03
CA GLY A 116 7.30 -7.85 1.29
C GLY A 116 6.77 -6.41 1.34
N LEU A 117 6.77 -5.69 0.21
CA LEU A 117 6.16 -4.36 0.12
C LEU A 117 4.63 -4.43 0.17
N VAL A 118 4.03 -5.35 -0.59
CA VAL A 118 2.58 -5.55 -0.61
C VAL A 118 2.05 -5.91 0.78
N GLU A 119 2.74 -6.80 1.49
CA GLU A 119 2.35 -7.23 2.84
C GLU A 119 2.42 -6.07 3.85
N ARG A 120 3.40 -5.18 3.74
CA ARG A 120 3.46 -3.98 4.59
C ARG A 120 2.26 -3.06 4.37
N VAL A 121 1.83 -2.89 3.11
CA VAL A 121 0.67 -2.08 2.76
C VAL A 121 -0.61 -2.72 3.28
N ARG A 122 -0.82 -4.02 3.00
CA ARG A 122 -1.99 -4.78 3.49
C ARG A 122 -2.07 -4.78 5.02
N GLY A 123 -0.95 -5.06 5.70
CA GLY A 123 -0.89 -5.02 7.15
C GLY A 123 -1.18 -3.65 7.75
N ALA A 124 -0.85 -2.55 7.05
CA ALA A 124 -1.22 -1.20 7.49
C ALA A 124 -2.75 -0.97 7.38
N LEU A 125 -3.37 -1.41 6.29
CA LEU A 125 -4.82 -1.34 6.10
C LEU A 125 -5.57 -2.21 7.11
N ASP A 126 -5.06 -3.40 7.42
CA ASP A 126 -5.69 -4.28 8.41
C ASP A 126 -5.62 -3.69 9.82
N ARG A 127 -4.49 -3.07 10.19
CA ARG A 127 -4.40 -2.31 11.45
C ARG A 127 -5.40 -1.15 11.49
N LEU A 128 -5.56 -0.41 10.38
CA LEU A 128 -6.55 0.67 10.30
C LEU A 128 -7.97 0.14 10.52
N ARG A 129 -8.36 -0.93 9.80
CA ARG A 129 -9.68 -1.58 9.95
C ARG A 129 -9.93 -2.12 11.34
N GLN A 130 -8.90 -2.64 12.02
CA GLN A 130 -9.02 -3.08 13.41
C GLN A 130 -9.36 -1.90 14.34
N GLN A 131 -8.72 -0.74 14.15
CA GLN A 131 -9.04 0.46 14.93
C GLN A 131 -10.45 0.97 14.61
N GLU A 132 -10.84 1.04 13.35
CA GLU A 132 -12.20 1.45 12.94
C GLU A 132 -13.28 0.54 13.56
N ARG A 133 -13.06 -0.78 13.55
CA ARG A 133 -13.98 -1.75 14.18
C ARG A 133 -14.00 -1.59 15.69
N ALA A 134 -12.86 -1.35 16.34
CA ALA A 134 -12.78 -1.13 17.78
C ALA A 134 -13.56 0.13 18.19
N ILE A 135 -13.36 1.24 17.47
CA ILE A 135 -14.09 2.50 17.68
C ILE A 135 -15.59 2.27 17.47
N MET A 136 -15.98 1.60 16.38
CA MET A 136 -17.40 1.28 16.12
C MET A 136 -18.01 0.44 17.25
N GLN A 137 -17.30 -0.56 17.78
CA GLN A 137 -17.79 -1.35 18.91
C GLN A 137 -17.99 -0.48 20.15
N LEU A 138 -17.02 0.38 20.50
CA LEU A 138 -17.13 1.28 21.65
C LEU A 138 -18.32 2.23 21.50
N CYS A 139 -18.47 2.90 20.35
CA CYS A 139 -19.57 3.84 20.14
C CYS A 139 -20.95 3.15 20.07
N VAL A 140 -21.08 2.09 19.27
CA VAL A 140 -22.38 1.48 18.96
C VAL A 140 -22.83 0.49 20.05
N ARG A 141 -21.92 -0.39 20.50
CA ARG A 141 -22.27 -1.42 21.49
C ARG A 141 -22.25 -0.85 22.90
N ASP A 142 -21.15 -0.17 23.27
CA ASP A 142 -20.87 0.17 24.67
C ASP A 142 -21.51 1.52 25.05
N ALA A 143 -21.38 2.55 24.22
CA ALA A 143 -22.05 3.85 24.39
C ALA A 143 -23.49 3.89 23.84
N ARG A 144 -24.00 2.77 23.30
CA ARG A 144 -25.38 2.62 22.76
C ARG A 144 -25.75 3.63 21.67
N MET A 145 -24.78 4.14 20.92
CA MET A 145 -25.04 4.98 19.76
C MET A 145 -25.74 4.16 18.66
N PRO A 146 -26.81 4.67 18.02
CA PRO A 146 -27.38 4.02 16.84
C PRO A 146 -26.34 3.87 15.72
N ARG A 147 -26.22 2.68 15.13
CA ARG A 147 -25.23 2.40 14.07
C ARG A 147 -25.31 3.37 12.89
N ALA A 148 -26.52 3.77 12.51
CA ALA A 148 -26.75 4.74 11.44
C ALA A 148 -26.13 6.11 11.74
N ASP A 149 -26.18 6.55 13.00
CA ASP A 149 -25.58 7.81 13.43
C ASP A 149 -24.05 7.74 13.42
N PHE A 150 -23.48 6.61 13.83
CA PHE A 150 -22.03 6.38 13.75
C PHE A 150 -21.55 6.42 12.31
N LEU A 151 -22.18 5.67 11.40
CA LEU A 151 -21.79 5.61 9.98
C LEU A 151 -21.94 6.96 9.27
N ARG A 152 -22.83 7.84 9.75
CA ARG A 152 -22.99 9.20 9.22
C ARG A 152 -21.93 10.16 9.74
N GLN A 153 -21.50 10.02 11.00
CA GLN A 153 -20.68 11.02 11.69
C GLN A 153 -19.20 10.66 11.76
N PHE A 154 -18.84 9.38 11.76
CA PHE A 154 -17.46 8.95 11.89
C PHE A 154 -16.61 9.30 10.65
N PRO A 155 -17.11 9.13 9.40
CA PRO A 155 -16.35 9.53 8.23
C PRO A 155 -16.01 11.03 8.24
N GLY A 156 -14.74 11.37 8.06
CA GLY A 156 -14.20 12.73 8.13
C GLY A 156 -13.73 13.17 9.53
N ASN A 157 -14.02 12.39 10.58
CA ASN A 157 -13.58 12.64 11.95
C ASN A 157 -12.60 11.57 12.46
N GLU A 158 -12.08 10.70 11.58
CA GLU A 158 -11.31 9.50 11.97
C GLU A 158 -10.02 9.83 12.73
N VAL A 159 -9.48 11.03 12.51
CA VAL A 159 -8.25 11.53 13.13
C VAL A 159 -8.48 12.73 14.06
N ASP A 160 -9.73 13.20 14.18
CA ASP A 160 -10.07 14.32 15.05
C ASP A 160 -10.24 13.84 16.50
N GLN A 161 -9.25 14.11 17.33
CA GLN A 161 -9.27 13.74 18.75
C GLN A 161 -10.33 14.50 19.57
N THR A 162 -10.88 15.60 19.04
CA THR A 162 -11.91 16.39 19.72
C THR A 162 -13.33 15.91 19.44
N TRP A 163 -13.51 15.08 18.41
CA TRP A 163 -14.81 14.58 17.98
C TRP A 163 -15.52 13.76 19.06
N SER A 164 -14.80 12.88 19.75
CA SER A 164 -15.38 12.06 20.83
C SER A 164 -15.86 12.91 22.00
N ASP A 165 -15.10 13.95 22.36
CA ASP A 165 -15.45 14.85 23.46
C ASP A 165 -16.66 15.72 23.09
N ALA A 166 -16.73 16.18 21.83
CA ALA A 166 -17.89 16.90 21.33
C ALA A 166 -19.16 16.04 21.33
N LEU A 167 -19.04 14.74 21.02
CA LEU A 167 -20.15 13.79 21.09
C LEU A 167 -20.64 13.60 22.53
N ALA A 168 -19.72 13.38 23.48
CA ALA A 168 -20.04 13.16 24.89
C ALA A 168 -20.64 14.41 25.58
N ASN A 169 -20.27 15.61 25.15
CA ASN A 169 -20.85 16.85 25.65
C ASN A 169 -22.10 17.30 24.88
N GLY A 170 -22.53 16.50 23.90
CA GLY A 170 -23.69 16.78 23.07
C GLY A 170 -25.03 16.60 23.80
N LYS A 171 -26.13 16.84 23.08
CA LYS A 171 -27.50 16.60 23.57
C LYS A 171 -28.06 15.24 23.15
N ALA A 172 -27.25 14.41 22.52
CA ALA A 172 -27.69 13.10 22.06
C ALA A 172 -27.93 12.17 23.26
N LYS A 173 -28.80 11.17 23.11
CA LYS A 173 -29.08 10.19 24.19
C LYS A 173 -27.90 9.28 24.54
N TYR A 174 -26.88 9.28 23.68
CA TYR A 174 -25.63 8.51 23.78
C TYR A 174 -24.43 9.40 24.09
N ALA A 175 -24.68 10.65 24.49
CA ALA A 175 -23.69 11.58 25.01
C ALA A 175 -23.38 11.26 26.48
#